data_AF-A0A430AXH6-F1
#
_entry.id   AF-A0A430AXH6-F1
#
_cell.length_a   1.000
_cell.length_b   1.000
_cell.length_c   1.000
_cell.angle_alpha   90.00
_cell.angle_beta   90.00
_cell.angle_gamma   90.00
#
_symmetry.space_group_name_H-M   'P 1'
#
loop_
_entity.id
_entity.type
_entity.pdbx_description
1 polymer ?
#
loop_
_entity_poly.entity_id
_entity_poly.type
_entity_poly.pdbx_seq_one_letter_code
_entity_poly.pdbx_strand_id
1 'polypeptide(L)'
;MKFCINCGKEIKDKVKFCPFCGAEQKEVTTVTEQVVEQVVNEEVNDEKEQPVVETKVPSEEVAKPEQPVEQPSQPTINQENQQSSQQQQPSNEQQAPLISINHGGVNQLTDNSKNYFSFLNKNIAKPNIGGQNTNGYFGLVSYVLISLFSSLAISHSIGKAVRFGTMGYADSSFPLLIQLFLLILVTQLISVTTVYVLSAKIFREEISFLDSFDRVYAPISLAVYTSLFAFVLSFVSTIGLSFLFVVVLLFTYFLTNASFVANLWVSQNQTQRNKFYWTIGVIIVSFIVQIIVGIMLGDIIGTSIAEIISNVTDSFTPRMFL
;
A
#
# COMPACT_ATOMS: atom_id res chain seq x y z
N MET A 1 18.03 32.12 3.56
CA MET A 1 18.15 30.66 3.43
C MET A 1 16.75 30.13 3.11
N LYS A 2 16.63 29.12 2.24
CA LYS A 2 15.33 28.53 1.85
C LYS A 2 15.38 27.02 2.00
N PHE A 3 14.23 26.36 2.06
CA PHE A 3 14.16 24.90 2.02
C PHE A 3 13.97 24.40 0.60
N CYS A 4 14.65 23.31 0.26
CA CYS A 4 14.48 22.64 -1.02
C CYS A 4 13.03 22.14 -1.16
N ILE A 5 12.34 22.51 -2.25
CA ILE A 5 10.95 22.11 -2.52
C ILE A 5 10.74 20.58 -2.55
N ASN A 6 11.78 19.82 -2.94
CA ASN A 6 11.70 18.36 -3.04
C ASN A 6 12.11 17.64 -1.74
N CYS A 7 13.30 17.91 -1.19
CA CYS A 7 13.85 17.12 -0.07
C CYS A 7 13.81 17.81 1.30
N GLY A 8 13.30 19.04 1.39
CA GLY A 8 13.14 19.77 2.66
C GLY A 8 14.44 20.15 3.38
N LYS A 9 15.60 20.02 2.75
CA LYS A 9 16.89 20.45 3.32
C LYS A 9 17.10 21.94 3.12
N GLU A 10 17.77 22.58 4.07
CA GLU A 10 18.12 24.00 4.00
C GLU A 10 19.20 24.24 2.92
N ILE A 11 18.95 25.20 2.04
CA ILE A 11 19.78 25.57 0.90
C ILE A 11 19.89 27.11 0.80
N LYS A 12 20.96 27.60 0.17
CA LYS A 12 21.14 29.05 -0.05
C LYS A 12 20.05 29.59 -0.99
N ASP A 13 19.57 30.82 -0.78
CA ASP A 13 18.40 31.36 -1.49
C ASP A 13 18.55 31.39 -3.02
N LYS A 14 19.79 31.58 -3.49
CA LYS A 14 20.15 31.78 -4.90
C LYS A 14 20.63 30.52 -5.63
N VAL A 15 20.44 29.32 -5.07
CA VAL A 15 20.77 28.08 -5.81
C VAL A 15 19.61 27.68 -6.72
N LYS A 16 19.93 27.47 -8.01
CA LYS A 16 19.00 26.96 -9.03
C LYS A 16 18.73 25.47 -8.88
N PHE A 17 19.68 24.72 -8.32
CA PHE A 17 19.55 23.29 -8.06
C PHE A 17 19.93 22.97 -6.61
N CYS A 18 19.20 22.05 -5.98
CA CYS A 18 19.51 21.58 -4.64
C CYS A 18 20.79 20.71 -4.65
N PRO A 19 21.83 21.05 -3.86
CA PRO A 19 23.07 20.26 -3.82
C PRO A 19 22.89 18.86 -3.19
N PHE A 20 21.76 18.60 -2.53
CA PHE A 20 21.50 17.33 -1.86
C PHE A 20 20.65 16.35 -2.67
N CYS A 21 19.78 16.83 -3.55
CA CYS A 21 18.85 15.98 -4.31
C CYS A 21 18.75 16.31 -5.80
N GLY A 22 19.45 17.34 -6.28
CA GLY A 22 19.49 17.72 -7.70
C GLY A 22 18.22 18.43 -8.22
N ALA A 23 17.18 18.60 -7.40
CA ALA A 23 15.94 19.24 -7.85
C ALA A 23 16.12 20.73 -8.19
N GLU A 24 15.54 21.17 -9.30
CA GLU A 24 15.50 22.58 -9.71
C GLU A 24 14.63 23.41 -8.75
N GLN A 25 15.09 24.61 -8.42
CA GLN A 25 14.43 25.54 -7.50
C GLN A 25 13.97 26.75 -8.28
N LYS A 26 12.68 27.08 -8.21
CA LYS A 26 12.14 28.31 -8.81
C LYS A 26 12.69 29.52 -8.05
N GLU A 27 13.18 30.52 -8.76
CA GLU A 27 13.63 31.79 -8.17
C GLU A 27 12.40 32.57 -7.71
N VAL A 28 12.30 32.85 -6.42
CA VAL A 28 11.28 33.74 -5.86
C VAL A 28 11.94 35.10 -5.69
N THR A 29 11.55 36.05 -6.52
CA THR A 29 11.92 37.46 -6.37
C THR A 29 11.27 37.99 -5.08
N THR A 30 12.10 38.25 -4.09
CA THR A 30 11.75 38.88 -2.81
C THR A 30 11.20 40.29 -3.02
N VAL A 31 9.96 40.54 -2.56
CA VAL A 31 9.54 41.87 -2.10
C VAL A 31 9.51 41.81 -0.58
N THR A 32 10.39 42.59 0.04
CA THR A 32 10.51 42.74 1.48
C THR A 32 9.63 43.91 1.96
N GLU A 33 9.02 43.71 3.13
CA GLU A 33 8.94 44.68 4.24
C GLU A 33 7.75 45.67 4.36
N GLN A 34 6.94 45.41 5.41
CA GLN A 34 6.32 46.34 6.39
C GLN A 34 5.27 47.37 5.96
N VAL A 35 4.07 47.30 6.56
CA VAL A 35 3.47 48.38 7.39
C VAL A 35 2.58 47.76 8.49
N VAL A 36 2.76 48.30 9.70
CA VAL A 36 2.11 48.03 10.99
C VAL A 36 0.95 49.00 11.21
N GLU A 37 -0.11 48.50 11.86
CA GLU A 37 -1.12 49.21 12.67
C GLU A 37 -1.93 50.42 12.12
N GLN A 38 -3.23 50.34 12.42
CA GLN A 38 -4.02 51.33 13.18
C GLN A 38 -5.31 51.91 12.52
N VAL A 39 -6.42 51.60 13.22
CA VAL A 39 -7.62 52.39 13.61
C VAL A 39 -8.91 52.51 12.76
N VAL A 40 -10.01 52.26 13.50
CA VAL A 40 -11.38 52.83 13.54
C VAL A 40 -12.52 52.10 12.80
N ASN A 41 -13.50 51.72 13.64
CA ASN A 41 -14.86 51.24 13.38
C ASN A 41 -15.76 52.32 12.74
N GLU A 42 -16.73 51.94 11.89
CA GLU A 42 -18.16 52.22 12.11
C GLU A 42 -19.03 51.52 11.05
N GLU A 43 -20.29 51.29 11.44
CA GLU A 43 -21.27 50.33 10.92
C GLU A 43 -22.13 50.81 9.73
N VAL A 44 -22.92 49.84 9.20
CA VAL A 44 -24.29 49.94 8.61
C VAL A 44 -24.43 49.93 7.07
N ASN A 45 -24.99 48.81 6.57
CA ASN A 45 -26.12 48.61 5.60
C ASN A 45 -26.39 49.69 4.52
N ASP A 46 -26.75 49.44 3.26
CA ASP A 46 -27.70 48.46 2.70
C ASP A 46 -27.52 48.32 1.15
N GLU A 47 -27.82 47.12 0.65
CA GLU A 47 -28.60 46.70 -0.55
C GLU A 47 -28.56 47.39 -1.95
N LYS A 48 -28.39 46.54 -3.00
CA LYS A 48 -28.73 46.62 -4.46
C LYS A 48 -27.94 47.64 -5.32
N GLU A 49 -27.52 47.40 -6.57
CA GLU A 49 -28.09 46.65 -7.70
C GLU A 49 -27.00 46.47 -8.80
N GLN A 50 -27.09 45.42 -9.62
CA GLN A 50 -26.26 45.23 -10.84
C GLN A 50 -26.65 46.21 -11.96
N PRO A 51 -25.80 46.40 -12.99
CA PRO A 51 -26.13 45.73 -14.26
C PRO A 51 -24.94 45.13 -15.02
N VAL A 52 -25.31 44.15 -15.84
CA VAL A 52 -24.57 43.39 -16.85
C VAL A 52 -24.23 44.26 -18.07
N VAL A 53 -23.01 44.13 -18.62
CA VAL A 53 -22.78 44.31 -20.07
C VAL A 53 -21.76 43.27 -20.59
N GLU A 54 -22.30 42.48 -21.50
CA GLU A 54 -21.75 41.52 -22.47
C GLU A 54 -20.76 42.16 -23.45
N THR A 55 -19.76 41.40 -23.97
CA THR A 55 -19.39 41.38 -25.41
C THR A 55 -18.08 40.60 -25.70
N LYS A 56 -18.27 39.46 -26.39
CA LYS A 56 -17.56 38.88 -27.55
C LYS A 56 -16.09 38.42 -27.49
N VAL A 57 -15.99 37.10 -27.66
CA VAL A 57 -14.96 36.32 -28.36
C VAL A 57 -14.85 36.74 -29.83
N PRO A 58 -13.65 36.67 -30.44
CA PRO A 58 -13.54 36.13 -31.80
C PRO A 58 -12.69 34.86 -31.88
N SER A 59 -13.23 33.89 -32.62
CA SER A 59 -12.58 32.71 -33.18
C SER A 59 -12.04 33.09 -34.56
N GLU A 60 -10.83 32.66 -34.92
CA GLU A 60 -10.45 32.53 -36.32
C GLU A 60 -9.43 31.39 -36.52
N GLU A 61 -9.69 30.66 -37.60
CA GLU A 61 -9.20 29.36 -38.03
C GLU A 61 -8.11 29.53 -39.12
N VAL A 62 -7.58 28.41 -39.66
CA VAL A 62 -6.80 28.28 -40.92
C VAL A 62 -5.28 28.47 -40.75
N ALA A 63 -4.34 27.64 -41.25
CA ALA A 63 -4.32 26.42 -42.07
C ALA A 63 -2.95 25.70 -41.94
N LYS A 64 -2.97 24.41 -42.30
CA LYS A 64 -1.83 23.53 -42.64
C LYS A 64 -1.53 23.61 -44.15
N PRO A 65 -0.28 23.40 -44.59
CA PRO A 65 0.02 22.42 -45.66
C PRO A 65 1.29 21.60 -45.32
N GLU A 66 1.37 20.26 -45.43
CA GLU A 66 1.40 19.36 -46.61
C GLU A 66 2.76 19.31 -47.35
N GLN A 67 3.29 18.06 -47.49
CA GLN A 67 4.60 17.65 -48.05
C GLN A 67 4.62 17.63 -49.60
N PRO A 68 5.79 17.44 -50.23
CA PRO A 68 6.09 16.21 -51.03
C PRO A 68 7.55 15.68 -50.84
N VAL A 69 7.88 14.37 -50.68
CA VAL A 69 7.89 13.15 -51.55
C VAL A 69 9.26 12.86 -52.27
N GLU A 70 9.82 11.66 -51.97
CA GLU A 70 10.71 10.69 -52.70
C GLU A 70 12.19 11.02 -53.12
N GLN A 71 13.26 10.27 -52.71
CA GLN A 71 13.77 8.88 -52.98
C GLN A 71 14.81 8.87 -54.17
N PRO A 72 15.94 8.07 -54.27
CA PRO A 72 16.09 6.63 -53.96
C PRO A 72 17.38 6.01 -53.37
N SER A 73 17.12 4.93 -52.63
CA SER A 73 17.70 3.57 -52.51
C SER A 73 19.07 3.18 -53.16
N GLN A 74 19.99 2.67 -52.30
CA GLN A 74 20.78 1.39 -52.27
C GLN A 74 21.29 0.69 -53.58
N PRO A 75 22.20 -0.33 -53.56
CA PRO A 75 22.86 -1.09 -52.46
C PRO A 75 24.40 -1.28 -52.69
N THR A 76 25.13 -2.01 -51.82
CA THR A 76 26.14 -3.04 -52.23
C THR A 76 26.60 -3.88 -51.03
N ILE A 77 26.41 -5.19 -51.20
CA ILE A 77 26.95 -6.34 -50.46
C ILE A 77 28.42 -6.54 -50.85
N ASN A 78 29.30 -6.99 -49.94
CA ASN A 78 30.37 -7.96 -50.27
C ASN A 78 31.05 -8.54 -49.00
N GLN A 79 30.80 -9.82 -48.75
CA GLN A 79 31.82 -10.81 -48.38
C GLN A 79 32.69 -11.02 -49.64
N GLU A 80 33.98 -11.33 -49.64
CA GLU A 80 34.72 -12.37 -48.92
C GLU A 80 36.21 -12.17 -49.27
N ASN A 81 37.14 -12.46 -48.36
CA ASN A 81 38.36 -13.20 -48.72
C ASN A 81 39.11 -13.68 -47.48
N GLN A 82 39.31 -14.99 -47.45
CA GLN A 82 40.05 -15.77 -46.46
C GLN A 82 41.55 -15.72 -46.77
N GLN A 83 42.40 -15.70 -45.74
CA GLN A 83 43.64 -16.46 -45.77
C GLN A 83 44.04 -16.89 -44.35
N SER A 84 44.20 -18.20 -44.18
CA SER A 84 44.55 -18.88 -42.94
C SER A 84 46.04 -18.82 -42.64
N SER A 85 46.40 -18.74 -41.36
CA SER A 85 47.64 -19.29 -40.82
C SER A 85 47.37 -19.80 -39.40
N GLN A 86 47.70 -21.07 -39.18
CA GLN A 86 47.44 -21.86 -37.98
C GLN A 86 48.41 -21.48 -36.85
N GLN A 87 47.91 -21.41 -35.61
CA GLN A 87 48.66 -21.69 -34.38
C GLN A 87 47.70 -22.21 -33.29
N GLN A 88 48.11 -23.27 -32.59
CA GLN A 88 47.31 -24.10 -31.68
C GLN A 88 47.23 -23.59 -30.23
N GLN A 89 46.01 -23.67 -29.66
CA GLN A 89 45.56 -23.91 -28.26
C GLN A 89 45.93 -22.91 -27.13
N PRO A 90 45.11 -22.77 -26.05
CA PRO A 90 44.21 -23.78 -25.45
C PRO A 90 42.73 -23.38 -25.27
N SER A 91 41.96 -24.39 -24.87
CA SER A 91 40.53 -24.46 -24.59
C SER A 91 39.94 -23.22 -23.91
N ASN A 92 39.02 -22.54 -24.58
CA ASN A 92 38.09 -21.63 -23.91
C ASN A 92 37.00 -22.47 -23.25
N GLU A 93 37.04 -22.53 -21.92
CA GLU A 93 35.85 -22.77 -21.12
C GLU A 93 34.75 -21.84 -21.63
N GLN A 94 33.67 -22.46 -22.08
CA GLN A 94 32.46 -21.81 -22.50
C GLN A 94 31.86 -21.14 -21.26
N GLN A 95 32.27 -19.91 -20.99
CA GLN A 95 31.63 -19.04 -20.02
C GLN A 95 30.17 -18.95 -20.42
N ALA A 96 29.32 -19.62 -19.65
CA ALA A 96 27.89 -19.38 -19.67
C ALA A 96 27.66 -17.87 -19.60
N PRO A 97 26.73 -17.30 -20.40
CA PRO A 97 26.50 -15.87 -20.40
C PRO A 97 26.21 -15.44 -18.95
N LEU A 98 27.12 -14.63 -18.40
CA LEU A 98 26.92 -14.02 -17.10
C LEU A 98 25.65 -13.19 -17.24
N ILE A 99 24.56 -13.65 -16.62
CA ILE A 99 23.32 -12.87 -16.52
C ILE A 99 23.74 -11.57 -15.85
N SER A 100 23.81 -10.48 -16.62
CA SER A 100 24.05 -9.15 -16.09
C SER A 100 22.84 -8.82 -15.22
N ILE A 101 22.97 -9.06 -13.91
CA ILE A 101 21.95 -8.68 -12.95
C ILE A 101 21.78 -7.17 -13.12
N ASN A 102 20.57 -6.74 -13.47
CA ASN A 102 20.23 -5.34 -13.58
C ASN A 102 20.37 -4.69 -12.18
N HIS A 103 21.54 -4.16 -11.89
CA HIS A 103 21.88 -3.55 -10.60
C HIS A 103 20.96 -2.35 -10.27
N GLY A 104 20.35 -1.71 -11.28
CA GLY A 104 19.40 -0.61 -11.08
C GLY A 104 18.12 -1.06 -10.36
N GLY A 105 17.53 -2.18 -10.77
CA GLY A 105 16.31 -2.71 -10.14
C GLY A 105 16.54 -3.18 -8.70
N VAL A 106 17.68 -3.82 -8.43
CA VAL A 106 18.04 -4.27 -7.07
C VAL A 106 18.29 -3.09 -6.13
N ASN A 107 18.99 -2.05 -6.61
CA ASN A 107 19.23 -0.85 -5.81
C ASN A 107 17.93 -0.10 -5.50
N GLN A 108 17.04 0.05 -6.49
CA GLN A 108 15.74 0.68 -6.28
C GLN A 108 14.86 -0.10 -5.30
N LEU A 109 14.81 -1.43 -5.41
CA LEU A 109 14.09 -2.27 -4.45
C LEU A 109 14.68 -2.12 -3.04
N THR A 110 16.01 -2.09 -2.93
CA THR A 110 16.71 -1.93 -1.66
C THR A 110 16.37 -0.59 -1.01
N ASP A 111 16.39 0.49 -1.79
CA ASP A 111 16.09 1.84 -1.29
C ASP A 111 14.62 1.98 -0.89
N ASN A 112 13.70 1.45 -1.71
CA ASN A 112 12.27 1.41 -1.37
C ASN A 112 12.01 0.61 -0.09
N SER A 113 12.68 -0.54 0.08
CA SER A 113 12.56 -1.36 1.29
C SER A 113 13.07 -0.62 2.51
N LYS A 114 14.25 0.01 2.42
CA LYS A 114 14.82 0.82 3.50
C LYS A 114 13.90 1.99 3.87
N ASN A 115 13.35 2.68 2.88
CA ASN A 115 12.40 3.77 3.09
C ASN A 115 11.14 3.29 3.83
N TYR A 116 10.59 2.14 3.45
CA TYR A 116 9.43 1.55 4.10
C TYR A 116 9.72 1.15 5.56
N PHE A 117 10.83 0.46 5.84
CA PHE A 117 11.20 0.11 7.22
C PHE A 117 11.52 1.34 8.08
N SER A 118 12.16 2.36 7.48
CA SER A 118 12.37 3.65 8.15
C SER A 118 11.04 4.32 8.48
N PHE A 119 10.06 4.25 7.59
CA PHE A 119 8.70 4.73 7.82
C PHE A 119 8.02 3.96 8.97
N LEU A 120 8.10 2.62 8.98
CA LEU A 120 7.52 1.81 10.05
C LEU A 120 8.09 2.20 11.41
N ASN A 121 9.41 2.26 11.53
CA ASN A 121 10.08 2.58 12.79
C ASN A 121 9.75 3.99 13.28
N LYS A 122 9.67 4.97 12.37
CA LYS A 122 9.29 6.34 12.71
C LYS A 122 7.84 6.42 13.22
N ASN A 123 6.91 5.72 12.55
CA ASN A 123 5.49 5.74 12.92
C ASN A 123 5.19 4.99 14.22
N ILE A 124 5.97 3.97 14.59
CA ILE A 124 5.81 3.30 15.90
C ILE A 124 6.08 4.28 17.05
N ALA A 125 7.10 5.13 16.89
CA ALA A 125 7.42 6.15 17.90
C ALA A 125 6.43 7.31 17.91
N LYS A 126 5.94 7.72 16.73
CA LYS A 126 5.01 8.85 16.55
C LYS A 126 3.98 8.51 15.45
N PRO A 127 2.85 7.88 15.80
CA PRO A 127 1.86 7.48 14.81
C PRO A 127 1.16 8.69 14.21
N ASN A 128 1.10 8.77 12.88
CA ASN A 128 0.36 9.82 12.17
C ASN A 128 -1.11 9.42 12.00
N ILE A 129 -2.01 10.05 12.75
CA ILE A 129 -3.45 9.77 12.70
C ILE A 129 -4.18 10.93 12.02
N GLY A 130 -4.93 10.63 10.95
CA GLY A 130 -5.82 11.58 10.29
C GLY A 130 -5.17 12.71 9.48
N GLY A 131 -3.84 12.75 9.38
CA GLY A 131 -3.11 13.61 8.44
C GLY A 131 -2.83 12.91 7.10
N GLN A 132 -2.61 13.69 6.04
CA GLN A 132 -2.07 13.15 4.78
C GLN A 132 -0.65 12.62 5.04
N ASN A 133 -0.38 11.38 4.64
CA ASN A 133 0.97 10.83 4.70
C ASN A 133 1.76 11.26 3.47
N THR A 134 3.04 11.60 3.65
CA THR A 134 3.91 12.07 2.57
C THR A 134 4.29 10.99 1.56
N ASN A 135 4.00 9.72 1.85
CA ASN A 135 4.32 8.56 1.02
C ASN A 135 3.07 7.69 0.82
N GLY A 136 2.17 8.12 -0.07
CA GLY A 136 0.78 7.68 -0.22
C GLY A 136 0.47 6.19 -0.45
N TYR A 137 1.47 5.30 -0.46
CA TYR A 137 1.29 3.86 -0.72
C TYR A 137 1.78 2.95 0.42
N PHE A 138 2.45 3.49 1.45
CA PHE A 138 3.00 2.66 2.51
C PHE A 138 1.94 1.99 3.39
N GLY A 139 0.77 2.59 3.53
CA GLY A 139 -0.40 1.98 4.15
C GLY A 139 -0.92 0.78 3.37
N LEU A 140 -0.92 0.86 2.03
CA LEU A 140 -1.28 -0.28 1.18
C LEU A 140 -0.28 -1.44 1.36
N VAL A 141 1.01 -1.12 1.41
CA VAL A 141 2.06 -2.13 1.69
C VAL A 141 1.85 -2.77 3.06
N SER A 142 1.62 -1.97 4.10
CA SER A 142 1.32 -2.48 5.46
C SER A 142 0.07 -3.35 5.49
N TYR A 143 -0.99 -2.95 4.81
CA TYR A 143 -2.22 -3.74 4.66
C TYR A 143 -1.96 -5.12 4.04
N VAL A 144 -1.21 -5.17 2.94
CA VAL A 144 -0.86 -6.42 2.27
C VAL A 144 0.03 -7.29 3.16
N LEU A 145 1.05 -6.72 3.80
CA LEU A 145 1.96 -7.47 4.67
C LEU A 145 1.27 -8.03 5.90
N ILE A 146 0.43 -7.24 6.58
CA ILE A 146 -0.34 -7.70 7.74
C ILE A 146 -1.27 -8.86 7.33
N SER A 147 -1.96 -8.72 6.19
CA SER A 147 -2.85 -9.76 5.67
C SER A 147 -2.08 -11.04 5.32
N LEU A 148 -0.91 -10.90 4.68
CA LEU A 148 -0.05 -12.02 4.29
C LEU A 148 0.51 -12.75 5.51
N PHE A 149 1.11 -12.04 6.46
CA PHE A 149 1.70 -12.69 7.64
C PHE A 149 0.63 -13.30 8.54
N SER A 150 -0.53 -12.64 8.70
CA SER A 150 -1.63 -13.21 9.49
C SER A 150 -2.21 -14.46 8.84
N SER A 151 -2.41 -14.47 7.50
CA SER A 151 -2.89 -15.67 6.79
C SER A 151 -1.88 -16.82 6.81
N LEU A 152 -0.58 -16.53 6.64
CA LEU A 152 0.49 -17.52 6.81
C LEU A 152 0.50 -18.11 8.22
N ALA A 153 0.41 -17.26 9.24
CA ALA A 153 0.40 -17.65 10.64
C ALA A 153 -0.78 -18.58 10.98
N ILE A 154 -1.99 -18.21 10.54
CA ILE A 154 -3.21 -19.00 10.76
C ILE A 154 -3.18 -20.29 9.94
N SER A 155 -2.82 -20.22 8.65
CA SER A 155 -2.78 -21.39 7.79
C SER A 155 -1.78 -22.42 8.30
N HIS A 156 -0.61 -21.98 8.79
CA HIS A 156 0.38 -22.87 9.39
C HIS A 156 -0.15 -23.52 10.67
N SER A 157 -0.79 -22.73 11.53
CA SER A 157 -1.39 -23.22 12.78
C SER A 157 -2.48 -24.28 12.52
N ILE A 158 -3.36 -24.05 11.53
CA ILE A 158 -4.36 -25.04 11.11
C ILE A 158 -3.69 -26.29 10.54
N GLY A 159 -2.68 -26.14 9.67
CA GLY A 159 -1.92 -27.27 9.14
C GLY A 159 -1.31 -28.14 10.23
N LYS A 160 -0.77 -27.52 11.29
CA LYS A 160 -0.27 -28.22 12.46
C LYS A 160 -1.36 -28.95 13.24
N ALA A 161 -2.51 -28.30 13.47
CA ALA A 161 -3.65 -28.91 14.15
C ALA A 161 -4.20 -30.12 13.39
N VAL A 162 -4.33 -30.02 12.07
CA VAL A 162 -4.74 -31.13 11.20
C VAL A 162 -3.71 -32.26 11.23
N ARG A 163 -2.40 -31.97 11.10
CA ARG A 163 -1.34 -32.97 11.22
C ARG A 163 -1.35 -33.69 12.56
N PHE A 164 -1.59 -32.97 13.65
CA PHE A 164 -1.70 -33.56 14.98
C PHE A 164 -2.92 -34.50 15.08
N GLY A 165 -4.09 -34.07 14.61
CA GLY A 165 -5.30 -34.90 14.60
C GLY A 165 -5.22 -36.12 13.67
N THR A 166 -4.35 -36.06 12.66
CA THR A 166 -4.18 -37.11 11.64
C THR A 166 -2.91 -37.95 11.82
N MET A 167 -2.27 -37.91 12.99
CA MET A 167 -1.02 -38.64 13.27
C MET A 167 0.12 -38.39 12.26
N GLY A 168 0.15 -37.21 11.61
CA GLY A 168 1.24 -36.77 10.75
C GLY A 168 1.03 -36.92 9.23
N TYR A 169 -0.14 -37.38 8.78
CA TYR A 169 -0.40 -37.68 7.35
C TYR A 169 -0.81 -36.48 6.48
N ALA A 170 -0.79 -35.24 6.99
CA ALA A 170 -1.19 -34.09 6.17
C ALA A 170 -0.03 -33.59 5.27
N ASP A 171 -0.25 -33.60 3.96
CA ASP A 171 0.77 -33.30 2.94
C ASP A 171 1.21 -31.82 2.92
N SER A 172 0.36 -30.87 3.30
CA SER A 172 0.67 -29.43 3.20
C SER A 172 0.90 -28.76 4.56
N SER A 173 1.98 -27.97 4.66
CA SER A 173 2.25 -27.11 5.82
C SER A 173 1.36 -25.86 5.84
N PHE A 174 0.73 -25.51 4.71
CA PHE A 174 -0.10 -24.32 4.54
C PHE A 174 -1.37 -24.66 3.75
N PRO A 175 -2.29 -25.45 4.32
CA PRO A 175 -3.43 -25.98 3.57
C PRO A 175 -4.41 -24.91 3.04
N LEU A 176 -4.50 -23.74 3.68
CA LEU A 176 -5.57 -22.75 3.45
C LEU A 176 -5.03 -21.36 3.15
N LEU A 177 -3.74 -21.23 2.79
CA LEU A 177 -3.06 -19.94 2.68
C LEU A 177 -3.81 -18.96 1.79
N ILE A 178 -4.15 -19.36 0.56
CA ILE A 178 -4.78 -18.47 -0.42
C ILE A 178 -6.17 -18.04 0.05
N GLN A 179 -6.96 -18.99 0.57
CA GLN A 179 -8.32 -18.72 1.04
C GLN A 179 -8.33 -17.77 2.25
N LEU A 180 -7.44 -18.02 3.23
CA LEU A 180 -7.29 -17.15 4.41
C LEU A 180 -6.71 -15.79 4.04
N PHE A 181 -5.78 -15.73 3.09
CA PHE A 181 -5.24 -14.48 2.59
C PHE A 181 -6.35 -13.63 1.97
N LEU A 182 -7.16 -14.20 1.08
CA LEU A 182 -8.29 -13.50 0.47
C LEU A 182 -9.36 -13.11 1.50
N LEU A 183 -9.70 -13.99 2.45
CA LEU A 183 -10.62 -13.67 3.53
C LEU A 183 -10.16 -12.46 4.34
N ILE A 184 -8.92 -12.48 4.81
CA ILE A 184 -8.36 -11.39 5.63
C ILE A 184 -8.26 -10.11 4.79
N LEU A 185 -7.80 -10.21 3.55
CA LEU A 185 -7.68 -9.08 2.64
C LEU A 185 -9.06 -8.41 2.44
N VAL A 186 -10.09 -9.17 2.05
CA VAL A 186 -11.44 -8.62 1.80
C VAL A 186 -12.09 -8.09 3.07
N THR A 187 -11.99 -8.80 4.19
CA THR A 187 -12.61 -8.34 5.46
C THR A 187 -11.99 -7.04 5.97
N GLN A 188 -10.67 -6.89 5.81
CA GLN A 188 -9.94 -5.67 6.17
C GLN A 188 -10.21 -4.51 5.18
N LEU A 189 -10.47 -4.83 3.91
CA LEU A 189 -10.86 -3.84 2.90
C LEU A 189 -12.15 -3.10 3.26
N ILE A 190 -13.06 -3.74 4.01
CA ILE A 190 -14.29 -3.11 4.49
C ILE A 190 -13.96 -1.89 5.34
N SER A 191 -12.98 -1.97 6.24
CA SER A 191 -12.60 -0.84 7.10
C SER A 191 -12.04 0.34 6.29
N VAL A 192 -11.20 0.06 5.28
CA VAL A 192 -10.66 1.08 4.36
C VAL A 192 -11.78 1.72 3.55
N THR A 193 -12.69 0.91 3.02
CA THR A 193 -13.84 1.37 2.23
C THR A 193 -14.77 2.22 3.06
N THR A 194 -15.03 1.83 4.32
CA THR A 194 -15.83 2.64 5.25
C THR A 194 -15.19 4.00 5.48
N VAL A 195 -13.88 4.06 5.77
CA VAL A 195 -13.17 5.34 5.94
C VAL A 195 -13.22 6.19 4.67
N TYR A 196 -13.05 5.59 3.50
CA TYR A 196 -13.17 6.26 2.22
C TYR A 196 -14.56 6.86 2.01
N VAL A 197 -15.62 6.05 2.14
CA VAL A 197 -17.01 6.49 1.93
C VAL A 197 -17.39 7.59 2.92
N LEU A 198 -16.98 7.46 4.19
CA LEU A 198 -17.24 8.49 5.19
C LEU A 198 -16.54 9.81 4.84
N SER A 199 -15.26 9.76 4.49
CA SER A 199 -14.46 10.95 4.20
C SER A 199 -14.91 11.62 2.90
N ALA A 200 -15.01 10.86 1.80
CA ALA A 200 -15.35 11.39 0.48
C ALA A 200 -16.82 11.78 0.35
N LYS A 201 -17.77 10.93 0.81
CA LYS A 201 -19.20 11.15 0.56
C LYS A 201 -19.91 11.90 1.69
N ILE A 202 -19.52 11.67 2.95
CA ILE A 202 -20.21 12.25 4.11
C ILE A 202 -19.51 13.53 4.58
N PHE A 203 -18.18 13.53 4.70
CA PHE A 203 -17.42 14.71 5.12
C PHE A 203 -16.96 15.59 3.95
N ARG A 204 -17.11 15.12 2.70
CA ARG A 204 -16.72 15.83 1.47
C ARG A 204 -15.23 16.23 1.46
N GLU A 205 -14.39 15.41 2.07
CA GLU A 205 -12.93 15.56 2.03
C GLU A 205 -12.40 15.10 0.65
N GLU A 206 -11.44 15.84 0.10
CA GLU A 206 -10.70 15.45 -1.11
C GLU A 206 -9.66 14.38 -0.74
N ILE A 207 -10.08 13.12 -0.69
CA ILE A 207 -9.17 11.99 -0.46
C ILE A 207 -9.28 10.97 -1.58
N SER A 208 -8.13 10.40 -1.99
CA SER A 208 -8.15 9.26 -2.90
C SER A 208 -8.43 7.96 -2.13
N PHE A 209 -8.81 6.91 -2.87
CA PHE A 209 -8.96 5.58 -2.27
C PHE A 209 -7.64 5.05 -1.72
N LEU A 210 -6.50 5.35 -2.37
CA LEU A 210 -5.18 4.95 -1.88
C LEU A 210 -4.81 5.64 -0.57
N ASP A 211 -5.14 6.93 -0.42
CA ASP A 211 -4.91 7.67 0.83
C ASP A 211 -5.70 7.07 2.00
N SER A 212 -6.81 6.38 1.72
CA SER A 212 -7.61 5.70 2.74
C SER A 212 -6.85 4.51 3.35
N PHE A 213 -5.98 3.84 2.59
CA PHE A 213 -5.08 2.82 3.14
C PHE A 213 -4.06 3.45 4.08
N ASP A 214 -3.44 4.55 3.67
CA ASP A 214 -2.48 5.27 4.51
C ASP A 214 -3.13 5.76 5.80
N ARG A 215 -4.36 6.28 5.71
CA ARG A 215 -5.13 6.73 6.88
C ARG A 215 -5.35 5.59 7.88
N VAL A 216 -5.71 4.39 7.42
CA VAL A 216 -5.99 3.24 8.29
C VAL A 216 -4.73 2.50 8.75
N TYR A 217 -3.73 2.32 7.88
CA TYR A 217 -2.61 1.40 8.12
C TYR A 217 -1.27 2.08 8.46
N ALA A 218 -1.09 3.38 8.19
CA ALA A 218 0.12 4.09 8.63
C ALA A 218 0.28 4.16 10.16
N PRO A 219 -0.79 4.47 10.95
CA PRO A 219 -0.66 4.58 12.41
C PRO A 219 -0.28 3.25 13.08
N ILE A 220 -0.59 2.13 12.45
CA ILE A 220 -0.41 0.78 12.99
C ILE A 220 0.80 0.08 12.40
N SER A 221 1.88 0.83 12.19
CA SER A 221 3.17 0.28 11.76
C SER A 221 3.67 -0.85 12.68
N LEU A 222 3.30 -0.83 13.97
CA LEU A 222 3.58 -1.92 14.91
C LEU A 222 2.91 -3.24 14.51
N ALA A 223 1.73 -3.19 13.89
CA ALA A 223 0.97 -4.38 13.48
C ALA A 223 1.71 -5.22 12.42
N VAL A 224 2.55 -4.59 11.60
CA VAL A 224 3.41 -5.31 10.63
C VAL A 224 4.41 -6.19 11.38
N TYR A 225 5.05 -5.68 12.43
CA TYR A 225 5.98 -6.45 13.23
C TYR A 225 5.28 -7.52 14.06
N THR A 226 4.12 -7.22 14.65
CA THR A 226 3.39 -8.21 15.46
C THR A 226 2.83 -9.34 14.60
N SER A 227 2.37 -9.06 13.37
CA SER A 227 1.93 -10.09 12.44
C SER A 227 3.08 -10.96 11.95
N LEU A 228 4.23 -10.37 11.62
CA LEU A 228 5.45 -11.11 11.30
C LEU A 228 5.89 -11.98 12.49
N PHE A 229 5.85 -11.44 13.70
CA PHE A 229 6.18 -12.18 14.92
C PHE A 229 5.18 -13.32 15.18
N ALA A 230 3.88 -13.12 14.96
CA ALA A 230 2.88 -14.18 15.03
C ALA A 230 3.17 -15.30 14.02
N PHE A 231 3.57 -14.95 12.80
CA PHE A 231 3.99 -15.92 11.79
C PHE A 231 5.19 -16.74 12.26
N VAL A 232 6.24 -16.11 12.78
CA VAL A 232 7.41 -16.83 13.33
C VAL A 232 7.00 -17.71 14.52
N LEU A 233 6.17 -17.20 15.43
CA LEU A 233 5.65 -17.96 16.57
C LEU A 233 4.83 -19.18 16.13
N SER A 234 4.18 -19.14 14.97
CA SER A 234 3.41 -20.27 14.46
C SER A 234 4.26 -21.54 14.25
N PHE A 235 5.57 -21.41 14.01
CA PHE A 235 6.49 -22.54 13.89
C PHE A 235 6.91 -23.11 15.24
N VAL A 236 7.12 -22.23 16.23
CA VAL A 236 7.67 -22.58 17.55
C VAL A 236 6.58 -22.90 18.57
N SER A 237 5.32 -22.55 18.28
CA SER A 237 4.14 -22.73 19.13
C SER A 237 3.96 -24.21 19.53
N THR A 238 4.53 -24.61 20.67
CA THR A 238 4.16 -25.83 21.41
C THR A 238 2.97 -25.52 22.32
N ILE A 239 2.39 -26.52 22.99
CA ILE A 239 1.20 -26.38 23.84
C ILE A 239 1.29 -25.16 24.79
N GLY A 240 2.47 -24.86 25.36
CA GLY A 240 2.67 -23.70 26.24
C GLY A 240 2.81 -22.35 25.52
N LEU A 241 3.32 -22.32 24.28
CA LEU A 241 3.51 -21.08 23.50
C LEU A 241 2.32 -20.76 22.60
N SER A 242 1.37 -21.68 22.41
CA SER A 242 0.14 -21.45 21.64
C SER A 242 -0.70 -20.30 22.19
N PHE A 243 -0.71 -20.10 23.52
CA PHE A 243 -1.39 -18.95 24.12
C PHE A 243 -0.76 -17.63 23.68
N LEU A 244 0.57 -17.53 23.71
CA LEU A 244 1.29 -16.34 23.25
C LEU A 244 1.02 -16.06 21.77
N PHE A 245 1.01 -17.09 20.93
CA PHE A 245 0.65 -16.98 19.52
C PHE A 245 -0.73 -16.34 19.33
N VAL A 246 -1.75 -16.86 20.02
CA VAL A 246 -3.13 -16.32 19.92
C VAL A 246 -3.18 -14.88 20.43
N VAL A 247 -2.51 -14.57 21.54
CA VAL A 247 -2.47 -13.21 22.09
C VAL A 247 -1.84 -12.22 21.11
N VAL A 248 -0.70 -12.55 20.49
CA VAL A 248 -0.03 -11.69 19.51
C VAL A 248 -0.89 -11.50 18.25
N LEU A 249 -1.58 -12.55 17.81
CA LEU A 249 -2.49 -12.50 16.68
C LEU A 249 -3.68 -11.58 16.99
N LEU A 250 -4.36 -11.77 18.14
CA LEU A 250 -5.46 -10.91 18.57
C LEU A 250 -5.02 -9.46 18.78
N PHE A 251 -3.82 -9.25 19.31
CA PHE A 251 -3.24 -7.90 19.48
C PHE A 251 -3.05 -7.21 18.12
N THR A 252 -2.63 -7.93 17.08
CA THR A 252 -2.54 -7.40 15.71
C THR A 252 -3.91 -6.93 15.21
N TYR A 253 -4.97 -7.74 15.40
CA TYR A 253 -6.33 -7.34 15.02
C TYR A 253 -6.86 -6.17 15.86
N PHE A 254 -6.53 -6.13 17.15
CA PHE A 254 -6.87 -5.02 18.03
C PHE A 254 -6.29 -3.70 17.54
N LEU A 255 -5.00 -3.68 17.15
CA LEU A 255 -4.37 -2.48 16.60
C LEU A 255 -5.11 -1.97 15.36
N THR A 256 -5.48 -2.86 14.44
CA THR A 256 -6.21 -2.48 13.23
C THR A 256 -7.58 -1.88 13.54
N ASN A 257 -8.31 -2.47 14.48
CA ASN A 257 -9.59 -1.93 14.94
C ASN A 257 -9.42 -0.59 15.66
N ALA A 258 -8.41 -0.44 16.51
CA ALA A 258 -8.11 0.81 17.21
C ALA A 258 -7.81 1.95 16.21
N SER A 259 -7.04 1.66 15.15
CA SER A 259 -6.75 2.63 14.08
C SER A 259 -8.00 3.03 13.30
N PHE A 260 -8.85 2.07 12.96
CA PHE A 260 -10.12 2.34 12.30
C PHE A 260 -10.97 3.30 13.14
N VAL A 261 -11.17 3.00 14.43
CA VAL A 261 -11.95 3.86 15.34
C VAL A 261 -11.31 5.23 15.53
N ALA A 262 -9.98 5.31 15.68
CA ALA A 262 -9.27 6.57 15.82
C ALA A 262 -9.50 7.49 14.60
N ASN A 263 -9.47 6.92 13.39
CA ASN A 263 -9.73 7.67 12.17
C ASN A 263 -11.16 8.17 12.05
N LEU A 264 -12.15 7.40 12.54
CA LEU A 264 -13.54 7.87 12.62
C LEU A 264 -13.67 9.12 13.48
N TRP A 265 -12.89 9.24 14.55
CA TRP A 265 -12.97 10.38 15.47
C TRP A 265 -12.28 11.64 14.93
N VAL A 266 -11.21 11.49 14.16
CA VAL A 266 -10.46 12.63 13.59
C VAL A 266 -11.19 13.28 12.41
N SER A 267 -11.89 12.50 11.56
CA SER A 267 -12.60 13.04 10.38
C SER A 267 -13.88 13.83 10.70
N GLN A 268 -14.35 13.84 11.94
CA GLN A 268 -15.68 14.37 12.33
C GLN A 268 -15.71 15.85 12.75
N ASN A 269 -14.67 16.65 12.51
CA ASN A 269 -14.62 18.03 13.04
C ASN A 269 -15.64 19.02 12.45
N GLN A 270 -16.46 18.63 11.46
CA GLN A 270 -17.35 19.52 10.72
C GLN A 270 -18.86 19.24 10.89
N THR A 271 -19.29 18.24 11.67
CA THR A 271 -20.73 17.91 11.79
C THR A 271 -21.28 18.18 13.19
N GLN A 272 -22.42 18.89 13.31
CA GLN A 272 -23.16 19.11 14.56
C GLN A 272 -23.76 17.83 15.20
N ARG A 273 -23.40 16.64 14.70
CA ARG A 273 -23.90 15.36 15.20
C ARG A 273 -23.04 14.89 16.37
N ASN A 274 -23.66 14.20 17.32
CA ASN A 274 -22.93 13.61 18.44
C ASN A 274 -21.98 12.50 17.96
N LYS A 275 -20.67 12.75 18.13
CA LYS A 275 -19.59 11.86 17.65
C LYS A 275 -19.68 10.44 18.19
N PHE A 276 -20.16 10.29 19.43
CA PHE A 276 -20.25 8.99 20.10
C PHE A 276 -21.25 8.06 19.41
N TYR A 277 -22.51 8.49 19.29
CA TYR A 277 -23.57 7.66 18.69
C TYR A 277 -23.32 7.37 17.21
N TRP A 278 -22.76 8.34 16.49
CA TRP A 278 -22.38 8.14 15.09
C TRP A 278 -21.28 7.09 14.94
N THR A 279 -20.23 7.17 15.77
CA THR A 279 -19.14 6.18 15.76
C THR A 279 -19.67 4.79 16.06
N ILE A 280 -20.52 4.64 17.07
CA ILE A 280 -21.15 3.36 17.41
C ILE A 280 -21.96 2.83 16.22
N GLY A 281 -22.77 3.66 15.58
CA GLY A 281 -23.55 3.26 14.41
C GLY A 281 -22.68 2.74 13.27
N VAL A 282 -21.59 3.45 12.94
CA VAL A 282 -20.63 3.03 11.91
C VAL A 282 -19.92 1.73 12.27
N ILE A 283 -19.52 1.56 13.54
CA ILE A 283 -18.88 0.33 14.02
C ILE A 283 -19.84 -0.85 13.89
N ILE A 284 -21.10 -0.70 14.32
CA ILE A 284 -22.12 -1.76 14.24
C ILE A 284 -22.35 -2.17 12.78
N VAL A 285 -22.57 -1.20 11.89
CA VAL A 285 -22.79 -1.48 10.47
C VAL A 285 -21.57 -2.17 9.85
N SER A 286 -20.36 -1.67 10.12
CA SER A 286 -19.12 -2.27 9.62
C SER A 286 -18.93 -3.69 10.14
N PHE A 287 -19.26 -3.94 11.40
CA PHE A 287 -19.19 -5.26 12.03
C PHE A 287 -20.19 -6.24 11.43
N ILE A 288 -21.43 -5.82 11.18
CA ILE A 288 -22.44 -6.64 10.48
C ILE A 288 -21.95 -7.01 9.08
N VAL A 289 -21.43 -6.06 8.31
CA VAL A 289 -20.90 -6.32 6.97
C VAL A 289 -19.71 -7.29 7.03
N GLN A 290 -18.81 -7.14 8.00
CA GLN A 290 -17.71 -8.08 8.22
C GLN A 290 -18.20 -9.48 8.56
N ILE A 291 -19.23 -9.64 9.40
CA ILE A 291 -19.84 -10.94 9.70
C ILE A 291 -20.42 -11.58 8.44
N ILE A 292 -21.20 -10.84 7.66
CA ILE A 292 -21.83 -11.37 6.44
C ILE A 292 -20.76 -11.87 5.47
N VAL A 293 -19.73 -11.06 5.21
CA VAL A 293 -18.61 -11.44 4.35
C VAL A 293 -17.83 -12.63 4.94
N GLY A 294 -17.64 -12.63 6.26
CA GLY A 294 -16.96 -13.70 6.99
C GLY A 294 -17.69 -15.03 6.93
N ILE A 295 -19.03 -15.03 6.96
CA ILE A 295 -19.86 -16.24 6.77
C ILE A 295 -19.72 -16.72 5.33
N MET A 296 -19.93 -15.83 4.34
CA MET A 296 -19.89 -16.17 2.92
C MET A 296 -18.54 -16.80 2.51
N LEU A 297 -17.43 -16.24 2.97
CA LEU A 297 -16.09 -16.74 2.68
C LEU A 297 -15.66 -17.86 3.64
N GLY A 298 -16.23 -17.89 4.85
CA GLY A 298 -15.99 -18.91 5.87
C GLY A 298 -16.52 -20.27 5.47
N ASP A 299 -17.66 -20.33 4.77
CA ASP A 299 -18.20 -21.58 4.23
C ASP A 299 -17.20 -22.27 3.30
N ILE A 300 -16.50 -21.50 2.44
CA ILE A 300 -15.46 -22.01 1.53
C ILE A 300 -14.29 -22.64 2.30
N ILE A 301 -13.89 -22.01 3.41
CA ILE A 301 -12.81 -22.52 4.26
C ILE A 301 -13.29 -23.76 5.02
N GLY A 302 -14.53 -23.75 5.52
CA GLY A 302 -15.13 -24.86 6.23
C GLY A 302 -15.22 -26.12 5.37
N THR A 303 -15.68 -26.00 4.12
CA THR A 303 -15.70 -27.12 3.17
C THR A 303 -14.30 -27.62 2.85
N SER A 304 -13.34 -26.72 2.68
CA SER A 304 -11.93 -27.09 2.42
C SER A 304 -11.31 -27.86 3.59
N ILE A 305 -11.57 -27.45 4.83
CA ILE A 305 -11.13 -28.18 6.03
C ILE A 305 -11.79 -29.55 6.09
N ALA A 306 -13.11 -29.63 5.84
CA ALA A 306 -13.83 -30.89 5.85
C ALA A 306 -13.29 -31.88 4.81
N GLU A 307 -12.98 -31.39 3.60
CA GLU A 307 -12.38 -32.19 2.53
C GLU A 307 -10.97 -32.69 2.88
N ILE A 308 -10.15 -31.85 3.50
CA ILE A 308 -8.82 -32.27 3.99
C ILE A 308 -8.97 -33.40 5.02
N ILE A 309 -9.91 -33.28 5.96
CA ILE A 309 -10.13 -34.29 6.99
C ILE A 309 -10.69 -35.58 6.37
N SER A 310 -11.62 -35.50 5.41
CA SER A 310 -12.18 -36.69 4.76
C SER A 310 -11.14 -37.44 3.95
N ASN A 311 -10.33 -36.75 3.13
CA ASN A 311 -9.28 -37.38 2.32
C ASN A 311 -8.26 -38.12 3.19
N VAL A 312 -7.93 -37.56 4.34
CA VAL A 312 -7.05 -38.24 5.29
C VAL A 312 -7.74 -39.45 5.92
N THR A 313 -9.00 -39.33 6.33
CA THR A 313 -9.77 -40.46 6.91
C THR A 313 -9.90 -41.63 5.92
N ASP A 314 -10.17 -41.34 4.65
CA ASP A 314 -10.25 -42.36 3.59
C ASP A 314 -8.92 -43.07 3.37
N SER A 315 -7.79 -42.35 3.47
CA SER A 315 -6.45 -42.96 3.37
C SER A 315 -6.14 -43.94 4.52
N PHE A 316 -6.79 -43.78 5.67
CA PHE A 316 -6.64 -44.67 6.83
C PHE A 316 -7.57 -45.88 6.81
N THR A 317 -8.63 -45.85 6.01
CA THR A 317 -9.55 -46.98 5.91
C THR A 317 -8.90 -48.02 4.99
N PRO A 318 -8.28 -49.10 5.51
CA PRO A 318 -7.74 -50.10 4.61
C PRO A 318 -8.94 -50.64 3.83
N ARG A 319 -8.75 -50.92 2.53
CA ARG A 319 -9.64 -51.83 1.81
C ARG A 319 -9.56 -53.20 2.49
N MET A 320 -10.24 -53.36 3.63
CA MET A 320 -10.24 -54.58 4.44
C MET A 320 -11.18 -55.65 3.86
N PHE A 321 -11.69 -55.43 2.64
CA PHE A 321 -12.52 -56.35 1.90
C PHE A 321 -12.10 -56.34 0.43
N LEU A 322 -11.02 -57.04 0.10
CA LEU A 322 -10.76 -57.62 -1.22
C LEU A 322 -9.75 -58.76 -1.08
#